data_AF-A0A965PCQ8-F1
#
_entry.id   AF-A0A965PCQ8-F1
#
_cell.length_a   1.000
_cell.length_b   1.000
_cell.length_c   1.000
_cell.angle_alpha   90.00
_cell.angle_beta   90.00
_cell.angle_gamma   90.00
#
_symmetry.space_group_name_H-M   'P 1'
#
loop_
_entity.id
_entity.type
_entity.pdbx_description
1 polymer ?
#
loop_
_entity_poly.entity_id
_entity_poly.type
_entity_poly.pdbx_seq_one_letter_code
_entity_poly.pdbx_strand_id
1 'polypeptide(L)'
;MIFPMHVFKSPGEYIEHKNAKSWGLKSVYDEAELDQALANGWFLTKAEALNPHKIPADNAPPTRQELEEKANSLKIKFDGRTSDKRLLQMISEELGHGVD
;
A
#
# COMPACT_ATOMS: atom_id res chain seq x y z
N MET A 1 -5.89 -7.80 -15.44
CA MET A 1 -4.55 -7.27 -15.77
C MET A 1 -4.09 -7.88 -17.10
N ILE A 2 -3.28 -7.19 -17.90
CA ILE A 2 -2.80 -7.70 -19.20
C ILE A 2 -1.28 -7.89 -19.11
N PHE A 3 -0.81 -9.10 -19.39
CA PHE A 3 0.60 -9.45 -19.43
C PHE A 3 1.09 -9.53 -20.89
N PRO A 4 2.37 -9.27 -21.17
CA PRO A 4 3.44 -8.93 -20.22
C PRO A 4 3.37 -7.49 -19.70
N MET A 5 3.73 -7.30 -18.44
CA MET A 5 3.81 -5.99 -17.79
C MET A 5 5.27 -5.64 -17.48
N HIS A 6 5.60 -4.36 -17.51
CA HIS A 6 6.94 -3.89 -17.17
C HIS A 6 6.97 -3.34 -15.75
N VAL A 7 7.93 -3.81 -14.97
CA VAL A 7 8.22 -3.30 -13.63
C VAL A 7 9.59 -2.62 -13.62
N PHE A 8 9.75 -1.66 -12.72
CA PHE A 8 10.89 -0.76 -12.63
C PHE A 8 11.48 -0.80 -11.21
N LYS A 9 12.80 -0.77 -11.06
CA LYS A 9 13.46 -0.74 -9.72
C LYS A 9 14.59 0.27 -9.71
N SER A 10 14.82 0.95 -8.59
CA SER A 10 15.98 1.84 -8.38
C SER A 10 16.65 1.47 -7.06
N PRO A 11 17.98 1.35 -6.99
CA PRO A 11 18.96 1.43 -8.09
C PRO A 11 18.90 0.21 -9.03
N GLY A 12 19.37 0.35 -10.28
CA GLY A 12 19.38 -0.75 -11.25
C GLY A 12 20.46 -0.65 -12.35
N GLU A 13 20.36 -1.50 -13.37
CA GLU A 13 21.41 -1.70 -14.39
C GLU A 13 21.52 -0.55 -15.39
N TYR A 14 20.41 0.08 -15.77
CA TYR A 14 20.44 1.24 -16.64
C TYR A 14 20.91 2.45 -15.82
N ILE A 15 21.85 3.22 -16.35
CA ILE A 15 22.38 4.42 -15.69
C ILE A 15 22.02 5.64 -16.54
N GLU A 16 21.30 6.59 -15.96
CA GLU A 16 21.02 7.88 -16.59
C GLU A 16 22.18 8.84 -16.30
N HIS A 17 23.10 8.96 -17.26
CA HIS A 17 24.31 9.78 -17.16
C HIS A 17 24.07 11.25 -16.78
N LYS A 18 22.86 11.80 -17.03
CA LYS A 18 22.51 13.19 -16.71
C LYS A 18 22.24 13.45 -15.22
N ASN A 19 21.69 12.47 -14.50
CA ASN A 19 21.23 12.65 -13.12
C ASN A 19 21.89 11.67 -12.13
N ALA A 20 22.85 10.86 -12.59
CA ALA A 20 23.45 9.76 -11.82
C ALA A 20 22.41 8.80 -11.22
N LYS A 21 21.19 8.75 -11.78
CA LYS A 21 20.12 7.85 -11.35
C LYS A 21 20.25 6.54 -12.09
N SER A 22 20.16 5.43 -11.37
CA SER A 22 20.16 4.10 -11.97
C SER A 22 18.83 3.40 -11.75
N TRP A 23 18.40 2.62 -12.73
CA TRP A 23 17.08 2.01 -12.78
C TRP A 23 17.14 0.67 -13.53
N GLY A 24 16.35 -0.30 -13.10
CA GLY A 24 16.18 -1.60 -13.72
C GLY A 24 14.81 -1.67 -14.37
N LEU A 25 14.71 -2.40 -15.49
CA LEU A 25 13.47 -2.75 -16.17
C LEU A 25 13.37 -4.28 -16.19
N LYS A 26 12.24 -4.84 -15.75
CA LYS A 26 11.97 -6.27 -15.85
C LYS A 26 10.57 -6.48 -16.44
N SER A 27 10.44 -7.38 -17.39
CA SER A 27 9.14 -7.84 -17.91
C SER A 27 8.64 -9.00 -17.05
N VAL A 28 7.40 -8.92 -16.57
CA VAL A 28 6.70 -9.98 -15.83
C VAL A 28 5.53 -10.49 -16.67
N TYR A 29 5.34 -11.81 -16.72
CA TYR A 29 4.35 -12.46 -17.59
C TYR A 29 3.12 -12.97 -16.86
N ASP A 30 3.15 -12.99 -15.53
CA ASP A 30 2.05 -13.43 -14.69
C ASP A 30 2.00 -12.68 -13.35
N GLU A 31 0.90 -12.90 -12.62
CA GLU A 31 0.63 -12.22 -11.36
C GLU A 31 1.57 -12.67 -10.24
N ALA A 32 2.05 -13.92 -10.26
CA ALA A 32 2.99 -14.41 -9.26
C ALA A 32 4.39 -13.78 -9.45
N GLU A 33 4.83 -13.64 -10.70
CA GLU A 33 6.05 -12.88 -11.03
C GLU A 33 5.91 -11.41 -10.65
N LEU A 34 4.72 -10.83 -10.80
CA LEU A 34 4.46 -9.46 -10.41
C LEU A 34 4.53 -9.27 -8.90
N ASP A 35 3.83 -10.10 -8.11
CA ASP A 35 3.87 -10.05 -6.64
C ASP A 35 5.30 -10.24 -6.12
N GLN A 36 6.01 -11.23 -6.65
CA GLN A 36 7.41 -11.45 -6.31
C GLN A 36 8.28 -10.23 -6.69
N ALA A 37 8.04 -9.59 -7.84
CA ALA A 37 8.77 -8.38 -8.20
C ALA A 37 8.47 -7.23 -7.23
N LEU A 38 7.21 -6.98 -6.89
CA LEU A 38 6.81 -5.96 -5.91
C LEU A 38 7.45 -6.22 -4.54
N ALA A 39 7.43 -7.46 -4.07
CA ALA A 39 8.09 -7.89 -2.82
C ALA A 39 9.62 -7.71 -2.86
N ASN A 40 10.24 -7.83 -4.03
CA ASN A 40 11.67 -7.58 -4.26
C ASN A 40 12.01 -6.10 -4.49
N GLY A 41 11.06 -5.18 -4.26
CA GLY A 41 11.25 -3.74 -4.38
C GLY A 41 11.24 -3.24 -5.83
N TRP A 42 10.57 -3.95 -6.73
CA TRP A 42 10.19 -3.43 -8.04
C TRP A 42 8.85 -2.70 -7.94
N PHE A 43 8.59 -1.79 -8.87
CA PHE A 43 7.41 -0.94 -8.92
C PHE A 43 6.77 -1.00 -10.30
N LEU A 44 5.46 -0.79 -10.38
CA LEU A 44 4.72 -0.79 -11.65
C LEU A 44 5.08 0.39 -12.54
N THR A 45 5.61 1.47 -11.96
CA THR A 45 5.97 2.69 -12.70
C THR A 45 7.38 3.16 -12.41
N LYS A 46 8.03 3.75 -13.44
CA LYS A 46 9.33 4.45 -13.30
C LYS A 46 9.29 5.51 -12.20
N ALA A 47 8.17 6.23 -12.11
CA ALA A 47 8.01 7.34 -11.16
C ALA A 47 8.06 6.84 -9.70
N GLU A 48 7.41 5.71 -9.41
CA GLU A 48 7.49 5.07 -8.09
C GLU A 48 8.86 4.50 -7.81
N ALA A 49 9.49 3.84 -8.80
CA ALA A 49 10.85 3.32 -8.65
C ALA A 49 11.87 4.42 -8.33
N LEU A 50 11.78 5.56 -9.00
CA LEU A 50 12.69 6.70 -8.76
C LEU A 50 12.28 7.55 -7.55
N ASN A 51 11.08 7.37 -7.02
CA ASN A 51 10.53 8.19 -5.95
C ASN A 51 9.64 7.32 -5.03
N PRO A 52 10.25 6.42 -4.22
CA PRO A 52 9.52 5.44 -3.41
C PRO A 52 8.65 6.08 -2.31
N HIS A 53 8.75 7.40 -2.12
CA HIS A 53 7.98 8.15 -1.14
C HIS A 53 6.53 8.43 -1.57
N LYS A 54 6.13 8.06 -2.80
CA LYS A 54 4.80 8.37 -3.36
C LYS A 54 3.99 7.14 -3.77
N ILE A 55 4.31 5.99 -3.22
CA ILE A 55 3.32 4.93 -3.09
C ILE A 55 2.44 5.42 -1.95
N PRO A 56 1.14 5.69 -2.13
CA PRO A 56 0.27 5.68 -0.98
C PRO A 56 0.40 4.26 -0.43
N ALA A 57 1.21 4.09 0.61
CA ALA A 57 1.06 2.94 1.46
C ALA A 57 -0.45 2.90 1.75
N ASP A 58 -1.09 1.80 1.39
CA ASP A 58 -2.46 1.45 1.79
C ASP A 58 -2.44 1.17 3.31
N ASN A 59 -2.03 2.22 4.00
CA ASN A 59 -1.75 2.42 5.41
C ASN A 59 -1.83 3.94 5.67
N ALA A 60 -2.57 4.67 4.80
CA ALA A 60 -3.10 5.95 5.17
C ALA A 60 -3.98 5.70 6.41
N PRO A 61 -3.92 6.58 7.42
CA PRO A 61 -4.82 6.46 8.56
C PRO A 61 -6.25 6.36 8.00
N PRO A 62 -7.02 5.33 8.39
CA PRO A 62 -8.34 5.11 7.84
C PRO A 62 -9.12 6.41 7.96
N THR A 63 -9.69 6.84 6.84
CA THR A 63 -10.50 8.05 6.85
C THR A 63 -11.64 7.88 7.84
N ARG A 64 -12.12 8.97 8.46
CA ARG A 64 -13.19 8.90 9.45
C ARG A 64 -14.37 8.04 8.95
N GLN A 65 -14.71 8.18 7.67
CA GLN A 65 -15.75 7.41 7.01
C GLN A 65 -15.49 5.90 7.05
N GLU A 66 -14.27 5.45 6.74
CA GLU A 66 -13.89 4.03 6.83
C GLU A 66 -13.92 3.49 8.27
N LEU A 67 -13.56 4.32 9.26
CA LEU A 67 -13.70 3.95 10.68
C LEU A 67 -15.17 3.82 11.06
N GLU A 68 -16.04 4.73 10.61
CA GLU A 68 -17.47 4.72 10.88
C GLU A 68 -18.15 3.51 10.22
N GLU A 69 -17.76 3.14 9.00
CA GLU A 69 -18.25 1.94 8.32
C GLU A 69 -17.84 0.66 9.06
N LYS A 70 -16.57 0.55 9.48
CA LYS A 70 -16.08 -0.58 10.29
C LYS A 70 -16.81 -0.67 11.63
N ALA A 71 -16.98 0.45 12.33
CA ALA A 71 -17.70 0.50 13.60
C ALA A 71 -19.19 0.13 13.45
N ASN A 72 -19.86 0.62 12.40
CA ASN A 72 -21.24 0.21 12.10
C ASN A 72 -21.35 -1.28 11.81
N SER A 73 -20.41 -1.85 11.04
CA SER A 73 -20.37 -3.29 10.74
C SER A 73 -20.21 -4.13 12.03
N LEU A 74 -19.36 -3.67 12.94
CA LEU A 74 -19.13 -4.26 14.26
C LEU A 74 -20.22 -3.91 15.29
N LYS A 75 -21.25 -3.13 14.91
CA LYS A 75 -22.31 -2.62 15.79
C LYS A 75 -21.77 -1.87 17.02
N ILE A 76 -20.59 -1.26 16.89
CA ILE A 76 -19.98 -0.40 17.91
C ILE A 76 -20.70 0.93 17.91
N LYS A 77 -21.19 1.34 19.08
CA LYS A 77 -21.89 2.62 19.24
C LYS A 77 -20.89 3.76 19.32
N PHE A 78 -20.84 4.59 18.29
CA PHE A 78 -20.03 5.81 18.25
C PHE A 78 -20.93 7.05 18.12
N ASP A 79 -20.43 8.20 18.57
CA ASP A 79 -21.14 9.49 18.54
C ASP A 79 -20.19 10.58 18.00
N GLY A 80 -20.72 11.77 17.67
CA GLY A 80 -19.91 12.92 17.26
C GLY A 80 -18.84 13.35 18.28
N ARG A 81 -18.98 12.94 19.56
CA ARG A 81 -17.98 13.11 20.63
C ARG A 81 -16.84 12.10 20.60
N THR A 82 -16.95 11.02 19.83
CA THR A 82 -15.92 9.99 19.70
C THR A 82 -14.91 10.45 18.65
N SER A 83 -13.72 10.83 19.09
CA SER A 83 -12.61 11.15 18.18
C SER A 83 -12.19 9.90 17.39
N ASP A 84 -11.66 10.12 16.19
CA ASP A 84 -11.05 9.10 15.31
C ASP A 84 -10.15 8.12 16.09
N LYS A 85 -9.25 8.63 16.95
CA LYS A 85 -8.39 7.82 17.82
C LYS A 85 -9.17 6.83 18.70
N ARG A 86 -10.29 7.26 19.27
CA ARG A 86 -11.11 6.45 20.19
C ARG A 86 -11.97 5.46 19.42
N LEU A 87 -12.47 5.84 18.25
CA LEU A 87 -13.20 4.96 17.34
C LEU A 87 -12.30 3.83 16.84
N LEU A 88 -11.07 4.14 16.44
CA LEU A 88 -10.07 3.15 16.03
C LEU A 88 -9.74 2.18 17.17
N GLN A 89 -9.59 2.68 18.40
CA GLN A 89 -9.34 1.83 19.57
C GLN A 89 -10.47 0.83 19.81
N MET A 90 -11.73 1.26 19.75
CA MET A 90 -12.90 0.39 19.92
C MET A 90 -12.97 -0.69 18.82
N ILE A 91 -12.70 -0.32 17.56
CA ILE A 91 -12.66 -1.26 16.44
C ILE A 91 -11.55 -2.31 16.65
N SER A 92 -10.36 -1.87 17.07
CA SER A 92 -9.24 -2.77 17.35
C SER A 92 -9.50 -3.69 18.55
N GLU A 93 -10.16 -3.19 19.60
CA GLU A 93 -10.57 -4.01 20.76
C GLU A 93 -11.56 -5.09 20.34
N GLU A 94 -12.60 -4.75 19.58
CA GLU A 94 -13.59 -5.72 19.11
C GLU A 94 -12.99 -6.76 18.15
N LEU A 95 -12.11 -6.32 17.23
CA LEU A 95 -11.41 -7.23 16.31
C LEU A 95 -10.44 -8.16 17.05
N GLY A 96 -9.82 -7.68 18.13
CA GLY A 96 -8.87 -8.45 18.94
C GLY A 96 -9.53 -9.41 19.94
N HIS A 97 -10.78 -9.16 20.35
CA HIS A 97 -11.51 -9.97 21.34
C HIS A 97 -12.35 -11.11 20.71
N GLY A 98 -12.38 -11.23 19.38
CA GLY A 98 -13.13 -12.27 18.65
C GLY A 98 -12.41 -13.62 18.46
N VAL A 99 -11.32 -13.86 19.17
CA VAL A 99 -10.56 -15.13 19.12
C VAL A 99 -10.39 -15.67 20.54
N ASP A 100 -11.44 -16.34 21.05
CA ASP A 100 -11.35 -17.35 22.12
C ASP A 100 -12.24 -18.53 21.73
#